data_AF-A0A4Q0Y3P3-F1
#
_entry.id   AF-A0A4Q0Y3P3-F1
#
_cell.length_a   1.000
_cell.length_b   1.000
_cell.length_c   1.000
_cell.angle_alpha   90.00
_cell.angle_beta   90.00
_cell.angle_gamma   90.00
#
_symmetry.space_group_name_H-M   'P 1'
#
loop_
_entity.id
_entity.type
_entity.pdbx_description
1 polymer ?
#
loop_
_entity_poly.entity_id
_entity_poly.type
_entity_poly.pdbx_seq_one_letter_code
_entity_poly.pdbx_strand_id
1 'polypeptide(L)'
;MRIFILSFFLFSSLFAHKLNLFVYDEDSKVIASAYFASGSYCNECKVTVFDDKNNLIEEGLTNKEGEYIVKNPKAKLLIKVEALGGHAAQSEFEVKNLKHEKEKIQSHNLLEGLFAAFLLALIFLGLKRIKK
;
A
#
# COMPACT_ATOMS: atom_id res chain seq x y z
N MET A 1 -33.80 9.82 -29.87
CA MET A 1 -33.34 9.80 -28.46
C MET A 1 -33.08 8.40 -27.90
N ARG A 2 -33.95 7.40 -28.14
CA ARG A 2 -33.76 6.01 -27.67
C ARG A 2 -32.44 5.34 -28.07
N ILE A 3 -31.99 5.55 -29.32
CA ILE A 3 -30.73 5.00 -29.84
C ILE A 3 -29.50 5.64 -29.17
N PHE A 4 -29.53 6.94 -28.88
CA PHE A 4 -28.46 7.63 -28.18
C PHE A 4 -28.33 7.14 -26.73
N ILE A 5 -29.45 6.85 -26.06
CA ILE A 5 -29.45 6.28 -24.70
C ILE A 5 -28.84 4.87 -24.71
N LEU A 6 -29.23 4.02 -25.67
CA LEU A 6 -28.67 2.67 -25.79
C LEU A 6 -27.16 2.68 -26.09
N SER A 7 -26.72 3.61 -26.93
CA SER A 7 -25.30 3.79 -27.24
C SER A 7 -24.48 4.22 -26.01
N PHE A 8 -25.01 5.11 -25.17
CA PHE A 8 -24.34 5.57 -23.96
C PHE A 8 -24.09 4.44 -22.95
N PHE A 9 -25.03 3.50 -22.81
CA PHE A 9 -24.88 2.33 -21.92
C PHE A 9 -23.85 1.29 -22.39
N LEU A 10 -23.53 1.24 -23.68
CA LEU A 10 -22.54 0.29 -24.21
C LEU A 10 -21.10 0.76 -23.95
N PHE A 11 -20.86 2.07 -23.86
CA PHE A 11 -19.51 2.62 -23.63
C PHE A 11 -19.02 2.51 -22.18
N SER A 12 -19.91 2.32 -21.20
CA SER A 12 -19.51 2.25 -19.79
C SER A 12 -18.73 0.98 -19.41
N SER A 13 -18.79 -0.09 -20.22
CA SER A 13 -18.11 -1.37 -19.93
C SER A 13 -16.60 -1.37 -20.25
N LEU A 14 -16.15 -0.47 -21.14
CA LEU A 14 -14.79 -0.47 -21.66
C LEU A 14 -13.73 -0.09 -20.60
N PHE A 15 -14.12 0.56 -19.51
CA PHE A 15 -13.20 1.07 -18.48
C PHE A 15 -12.97 0.13 -17.29
N ALA A 16 -13.73 -0.96 -17.15
CA ALA A 16 -13.64 -1.84 -15.99
C ALA A 16 -12.34 -2.67 -15.90
N HIS A 17 -11.58 -2.76 -17.00
CA HIS A 17 -10.43 -3.67 -17.13
C HIS A 17 -9.07 -2.99 -17.01
N LYS A 18 -9.02 -1.68 -16.67
CA LYS A 18 -7.74 -1.00 -16.45
C LYS A 18 -7.11 -1.53 -15.15
N LEU A 19 -5.87 -2.00 -15.24
CA LEU A 19 -5.05 -2.35 -14.07
C LEU A 19 -4.30 -1.10 -13.57
N ASN A 20 -4.34 -0.87 -12.26
CA ASN A 20 -3.57 0.18 -11.60
C ASN A 20 -2.50 -0.47 -10.72
N LEU A 21 -1.36 0.21 -10.59
CA LEU A 21 -0.24 -0.19 -9.75
C LEU A 21 0.19 1.01 -8.92
N PHE A 22 0.25 0.83 -7.61
CA PHE A 22 0.78 1.80 -6.66
C PHE A 22 1.97 1.18 -5.94
N VAL A 23 3.09 1.90 -5.89
CA VAL A 23 4.31 1.44 -5.23
C VAL A 23 4.66 2.44 -4.14
N TYR A 24 4.89 1.93 -2.94
CA TYR A 24 5.14 2.75 -1.76
C TYR A 24 6.10 2.05 -0.78
N ASP A 25 6.69 2.83 0.11
CA ASP A 25 7.53 2.36 1.20
C ASP A 25 6.77 2.43 2.53
N GLU A 26 6.70 1.30 3.25
CA GLU A 26 6.11 1.18 4.59
C GLU A 26 6.98 0.24 5.42
N ASP A 27 7.29 0.62 6.67
CA ASP A 27 8.09 -0.19 7.61
C ASP A 27 9.38 -0.78 7.01
N SER A 28 10.11 0.04 6.25
CA SER A 28 11.35 -0.36 5.53
C SER A 28 11.16 -1.44 4.47
N LYS A 29 9.93 -1.63 3.96
CA LYS A 29 9.59 -2.53 2.86
C LYS A 29 9.05 -1.73 1.70
N VAL A 30 9.38 -2.16 0.49
CA VAL A 30 8.75 -1.61 -0.73
C VAL A 30 7.59 -2.54 -1.10
N ILE A 31 6.39 -1.98 -1.15
CA ILE A 31 5.14 -2.68 -1.40
C ILE A 31 4.60 -2.24 -2.76
N ALA A 32 4.29 -3.21 -3.61
CA ALA A 32 3.60 -3.02 -4.87
C ALA A 32 2.15 -3.50 -4.72
N SER A 33 1.20 -2.57 -4.75
CA SER A 33 -0.24 -2.86 -4.65
C SER A 33 -0.92 -2.67 -6.00
N ALA A 34 -1.56 -3.72 -6.49
CA ALA A 34 -2.21 -3.77 -7.79
C ALA A 34 -3.72 -4.03 -7.66
N TYR A 35 -4.51 -3.22 -8.37
CA TYR A 35 -5.97 -3.28 -8.33
C TYR A 35 -6.58 -2.87 -9.67
N PHE A 36 -7.70 -3.48 -10.01
CA PHE A 36 -8.47 -3.12 -11.21
C PHE A 36 -9.24 -1.83 -10.96
N ALA A 37 -9.56 -1.09 -12.02
CA ALA A 37 -10.36 0.14 -11.93
C ALA A 37 -11.78 -0.10 -11.39
N SER A 38 -12.25 -1.34 -11.38
CA SER A 38 -13.45 -1.79 -10.65
C SER A 38 -13.31 -1.72 -9.12
N GLY A 39 -12.09 -1.57 -8.59
CA GLY A 39 -11.77 -1.58 -7.16
C GLY A 39 -11.37 -2.96 -6.62
N SER A 40 -11.47 -4.02 -7.41
CA SER A 40 -11.05 -5.36 -6.98
C SER A 40 -9.52 -5.51 -7.01
N TYR A 41 -8.96 -6.19 -6.03
CA TYR A 41 -7.53 -6.52 -6.00
C TYR A 41 -7.10 -7.43 -7.15
N CYS A 42 -5.89 -7.24 -7.64
CA CYS A 42 -5.25 -8.13 -8.59
C CYS A 42 -4.63 -9.29 -7.82
N ASN A 43 -5.39 -10.36 -7.56
CA ASN A 43 -4.91 -11.51 -6.81
C ASN A 43 -4.10 -12.46 -7.69
N GLU A 44 -3.00 -13.00 -7.17
CA GLU A 44 -2.12 -13.94 -7.89
C GLU A 44 -1.65 -13.40 -9.25
N CYS A 45 -1.49 -12.08 -9.37
CA CYS A 45 -0.98 -11.41 -10.55
C CYS A 45 0.54 -11.45 -10.56
N LYS A 46 1.13 -11.68 -11.74
CA LYS A 46 2.58 -11.77 -11.90
C LYS A 46 3.21 -10.42 -11.62
N VAL A 47 4.16 -10.36 -10.69
CA VAL A 47 4.99 -9.20 -10.42
C VAL A 47 6.40 -9.49 -10.89
N THR A 48 6.98 -8.55 -11.63
CA THR A 48 8.37 -8.59 -12.09
C THR A 48 9.04 -7.28 -11.69
N VAL A 49 10.14 -7.38 -10.96
CA VAL A 49 10.88 -6.23 -10.43
C VAL A 49 12.23 -6.13 -11.16
N PHE A 50 12.52 -4.95 -11.68
CA PHE A 50 13.77 -4.62 -12.37
C PHE A 50 14.52 -3.51 -11.66
N ASP A 51 15.83 -3.43 -11.88
CA ASP A 51 16.64 -2.27 -11.51
C ASP A 51 16.61 -1.16 -12.57
N ASP A 52 17.32 -0.07 -12.29
CA ASP A 52 17.46 1.10 -13.17
C ASP A 52 18.13 0.80 -14.52
N LYS A 53 18.71 -0.40 -14.68
CA LYS A 53 19.34 -0.89 -15.91
C LYS A 53 18.52 -1.97 -16.59
N ASN A 54 17.25 -2.15 -16.20
CA ASN A 54 16.35 -3.21 -16.67
C ASN A 54 16.85 -4.64 -16.39
N ASN A 55 17.74 -4.85 -15.41
CA ASN A 55 18.08 -6.19 -14.98
C ASN A 55 16.98 -6.72 -14.06
N LEU A 56 16.55 -7.95 -14.31
CA LEU A 56 15.61 -8.65 -13.44
C LEU A 56 16.21 -8.82 -12.03
N ILE A 57 15.50 -8.32 -11.02
CA ILE A 57 15.85 -8.50 -9.60
C ILE A 57 15.11 -9.70 -9.04
N GLU A 58 13.79 -9.73 -9.20
CA GLU A 58 12.93 -10.81 -8.69
C GLU A 58 11.58 -10.87 -9.40
N GLU A 59 10.92 -12.01 -9.25
CA GLU A 59 9.54 -12.24 -9.69
C GLU A 59 8.71 -12.84 -8.55
N GLY A 60 7.40 -12.69 -8.65
CA GLY A 60 6.46 -13.35 -7.75
C GLY A 60 5.02 -13.10 -8.11
N LEU A 61 4.12 -13.37 -7.15
CA LEU A 61 2.69 -13.20 -7.29
C LEU A 61 2.19 -12.28 -6.18
N THR A 62 1.22 -11.42 -6.50
CA THR A 62 0.49 -10.66 -5.50
C THR A 62 -0.33 -11.58 -4.58
N ASN A 63 -0.54 -11.15 -3.35
CA ASN A 63 -1.38 -11.83 -2.37
C ASN A 63 -2.89 -11.54 -2.61
N LYS A 64 -3.75 -11.94 -1.66
CA LYS A 64 -5.22 -11.73 -1.72
C LYS A 64 -5.67 -10.26 -1.57
N GLU A 65 -4.76 -9.39 -1.18
CA GLU A 65 -4.96 -7.94 -1.05
C GLU A 65 -4.34 -7.21 -2.25
N GLY A 66 -3.90 -7.95 -3.28
CA GLY A 66 -3.28 -7.39 -4.47
C GLY A 66 -1.86 -6.89 -4.25
N GLU A 67 -1.21 -7.28 -3.15
CA GLU A 67 0.09 -6.74 -2.75
C GLU A 67 1.24 -7.72 -2.96
N TYR A 68 2.40 -7.17 -3.29
CA TYR A 68 3.68 -7.87 -3.35
C TYR A 68 4.76 -7.07 -2.61
N ILE A 69 5.47 -7.74 -1.70
CA ILE A 69 6.58 -7.15 -0.95
C ILE A 69 7.89 -7.46 -1.68
N VAL A 70 8.58 -6.40 -2.11
CA VAL A 70 9.90 -6.49 -2.74
C VAL A 70 10.93 -6.88 -1.67
N LYS A 71 11.62 -8.01 -1.87
CA LYS A 71 12.57 -8.55 -0.89
C LYS A 71 13.93 -7.89 -0.99
N ASN A 72 14.32 -7.47 -2.19
CA ASN A 72 15.64 -6.92 -2.48
C ASN A 72 15.54 -5.50 -3.09
N PRO A 73 15.03 -4.50 -2.33
CA PRO A 73 14.84 -3.16 -2.85
C PRO A 73 16.19 -2.49 -3.18
N LYS A 74 16.27 -1.86 -4.36
CA LYS A 74 17.35 -0.96 -4.78
C LYS A 74 16.88 0.49 -4.73
N ALA A 75 17.80 1.44 -4.90
CA ALA A 75 17.48 2.88 -4.88
C ALA A 75 16.42 3.29 -5.89
N LYS A 76 16.47 2.69 -7.08
CA LYS A 76 15.53 2.87 -8.19
C LYS A 76 15.04 1.50 -8.62
N LEU A 77 13.75 1.37 -8.81
CA LEU A 77 13.08 0.14 -9.21
C LEU A 77 12.11 0.43 -10.34
N LEU A 78 12.01 -0.50 -11.28
CA LEU A 78 10.89 -0.58 -12.23
C LEU A 78 10.08 -1.83 -11.87
N ILE A 79 8.86 -1.63 -11.39
CA ILE A 79 7.95 -2.72 -11.03
C ILE A 79 6.92 -2.86 -12.14
N LYS A 80 6.75 -4.08 -12.65
CA LYS A 80 5.71 -4.44 -13.62
C LYS A 80 4.78 -5.48 -13.00
N VAL A 81 3.47 -5.28 -13.16
CA VAL A 81 2.44 -6.26 -12.78
C VAL A 81 1.64 -6.65 -14.00
N GLU A 82 1.45 -7.95 -14.21
CA GLU A 82 0.66 -8.54 -15.29
C GLU A 82 -0.46 -9.41 -14.69
N ALA A 83 -1.70 -9.10 -15.04
CA ALA A 83 -2.87 -9.90 -14.71
C ALA A 83 -3.12 -10.97 -15.78
N LEU A 84 -3.91 -11.99 -15.42
CA LEU A 84 -4.47 -12.92 -16.38
C LEU A 84 -5.31 -12.16 -17.43
N GLY A 85 -5.15 -12.51 -18.71
CA GLY A 85 -5.79 -11.79 -19.82
C GLY A 85 -4.94 -10.67 -20.43
N GLY A 86 -3.70 -10.48 -19.98
CA GLY A 86 -2.72 -9.58 -20.63
C GLY A 86 -2.81 -8.11 -20.23
N HIS A 87 -3.63 -7.79 -19.23
CA HIS A 87 -3.62 -6.45 -18.62
C HIS A 87 -2.34 -6.26 -17.82
N ALA A 88 -1.65 -5.13 -18.01
CA ALA A 88 -0.41 -4.85 -17.32
C ALA A 88 -0.34 -3.39 -16.85
N ALA A 89 0.39 -3.17 -15.78
CA ALA A 89 0.74 -1.86 -15.27
C ALA A 89 2.22 -1.85 -14.87
N GLN A 90 2.87 -0.70 -14.99
CA GLN A 90 4.26 -0.53 -14.57
C GLN A 90 4.45 0.81 -13.85
N SER A 91 5.38 0.84 -12.91
CA SER A 91 5.76 2.04 -12.19
C SER A 91 7.26 2.07 -11.93
N GLU A 92 7.86 3.22 -12.18
CA GLU A 92 9.18 3.54 -11.64
C GLU A 92 9.01 4.02 -10.19
N PHE A 93 9.92 3.61 -9.31
CA PHE A 93 9.89 3.96 -7.90
C PHE A 93 11.29 4.24 -7.37
N GLU A 94 11.44 5.35 -6.65
CA GLU A 94 12.66 5.71 -5.93
C GLU A 94 12.47 5.51 -4.44
N VAL A 95 13.29 4.64 -3.85
CA VAL A 95 13.23 4.32 -2.42
C VAL A 95 13.82 5.49 -1.63
N LYS A 96 12.98 6.20 -0.89
CA LYS A 96 13.38 7.42 -0.16
C LYS A 96 14.27 7.13 1.05
N ASN A 97 14.18 5.93 1.64
CA ASN A 97 14.95 5.54 2.82
C ASN A 97 15.56 4.13 2.68
N LEU A 98 16.76 4.03 2.11
CA LEU A 98 17.52 2.76 2.06
C LEU A 98 18.23 2.38 3.38
N LYS A 99 17.95 3.08 4.48
CA LYS A 99 18.54 2.83 5.80
C LYS A 99 17.44 2.67 6.85
N HIS A 100 17.20 1.44 7.31
CA HIS A 100 17.36 1.09 8.72
C HIS A 100 17.16 -0.42 8.95
N GLU A 101 18.28 -1.12 9.11
CA GLU A 101 18.33 -2.33 9.94
C GLU A 101 18.07 -1.90 11.40
N LYS A 102 17.23 -2.68 12.09
CA LYS A 102 16.87 -2.62 13.53
C LYS A 102 16.19 -1.33 13.97
N GLU A 103 14.87 -1.37 14.04
CA GLU A 103 14.14 -0.54 14.99
C GLU A 103 14.48 -1.02 16.41
N LYS A 104 15.51 -0.40 16.98
CA LYS A 104 15.75 -0.37 18.41
C LYS A 104 14.54 0.36 19.00
N ILE A 105 13.66 -0.38 19.68
CA ILE A 105 12.52 0.14 20.44
C ILE A 105 12.98 1.39 21.16
N GLN A 106 12.61 2.53 20.58
CA GLN A 106 12.94 3.85 21.08
C GLN A 106 12.08 4.00 22.32
N SER A 107 12.74 4.14 23.46
CA SER A 107 12.11 4.37 24.76
C SER A 107 11.17 5.56 24.64
N HIS A 108 9.90 5.29 24.35
CA HIS A 108 8.85 6.29 24.49
C HIS A 108 8.97 6.81 25.92
N ASN A 109 9.05 8.12 26.07
CA ASN A 109 9.38 8.77 27.34
C ASN A 109 8.45 8.24 28.44
N LEU A 110 8.98 7.36 29.29
CA LEU A 110 8.24 6.72 30.38
C LEU A 110 7.63 7.78 31.31
N LEU A 111 8.26 8.96 31.34
CA LEU A 111 7.81 10.18 32.00
C LEU A 111 6.53 10.77 31.38
N GLU A 112 6.41 10.80 30.05
CA GLU A 112 5.17 11.24 29.36
C GLU A 112 4.02 10.27 29.63
N GLY A 113 4.30 8.96 29.61
CA GLY A 113 3.33 7.93 29.98
C GLY A 113 2.85 8.05 31.42
N LEU A 114 3.77 8.30 32.36
CA LEU A 114 3.46 8.57 33.77
C LEU A 114 2.63 9.85 33.95
N PHE A 115 2.94 10.91 33.19
CA PHE A 115 2.20 12.17 33.25
C PHE A 115 0.77 12.02 32.73
N ALA A 116 0.58 11.28 31.64
CA ALA A 116 -0.75 10.96 31.10
C ALA A 116 -1.58 10.11 32.10
N ALA A 117 -0.95 9.09 32.70
CA ALA A 117 -1.61 8.25 33.71
C ALA A 117 -2.00 9.06 34.96
N PHE A 118 -1.15 9.99 35.38
CA PHE A 118 -1.43 10.89 36.51
C PHE A 118 -2.60 11.84 36.23
N LEU A 119 -2.64 12.46 35.05
CA LEU A 119 -3.77 13.31 34.63
C LEU A 119 -5.09 12.53 34.60
N LEU A 120 -5.09 11.31 34.06
CA LEU A 120 -6.25 10.43 34.06
C LEU A 120 -6.73 10.15 35.49
N ALA A 121 -5.82 9.81 36.41
CA ALA A 121 -6.18 9.57 37.81
C ALA A 121 -6.82 10.79 38.50
N LEU A 122 -6.31 12.00 38.23
CA LEU A 122 -6.90 13.24 38.77
C LEU A 122 -8.32 13.49 38.26
N ILE A 123 -8.58 13.23 36.98
CA ILE A 123 -9.92 13.35 36.39
C ILE A 123 -10.90 12.41 37.12
N PHE A 124 -10.53 11.13 37.33
CA PHE A 124 -11.37 10.18 38.04
C PHE A 124 -11.61 10.56 39.51
N LEU A 125 -10.60 11.09 40.21
CA LEU A 125 -10.75 11.57 41.59
C LEU A 125 -11.65 12.81 41.68
N GLY A 126 -11.56 13.73 40.71
CA GLY A 126 -12.45 14.89 40.61
C GLY A 126 -13.90 14.49 40.38
N LEU A 127 -14.14 13.58 39.43
CA LEU A 127 -15.48 13.03 39.16
C LEU A 127 -16.07 12.31 40.38
N LYS A 128 -15.24 11.61 41.15
CA LYS A 128 -15.67 10.95 42.41
C LYS A 128 -16.07 11.95 43.50
N ARG A 129 -15.50 13.16 43.51
CA ARG A 129 -15.84 14.24 44.47
C ARG A 129 -17.12 14.98 44.11
N ILE A 130 -17.49 15.05 42.83
CA ILE A 130 -18.70 15.75 42.36
C ILE A 130 -19.97 14.90 42.59
N LYS A 131 -19.81 13.58 42.74
CA LYS A 131 -20.93 12.64 42.93
C LYS A 131 -21.30 12.38 44.40
N LYS A 132 -20.84 13.23 45.33
CA LYS A 132 -21.11 13.16 46.77
C LYS A 132 -21.66 14.50 47.24
#